data_AF-B5GPV9-F1
#
_entry.id   AF-B5GPV9-F1
#
_cell.length_a   1.000
_cell.length_b   1.000
_cell.length_c   1.000
_cell.angle_alpha   90.00
_cell.angle_beta   90.00
_cell.angle_gamma   90.00
#
_symmetry.space_group_name_H-M   'P 1'
#
loop_
_entity.id
_entity.type
_entity.pdbx_description
1 polymer ?
#
loop_
_entity_poly.entity_id
_entity_poly.type
_entity_poly.pdbx_seq_one_letter_code
_entity_poly.pdbx_strand_id
1 'polypeptide(L)'
;MGAQGDRIFEITAERGFPDPWLSFGDSLCDEAALSTELTRAITKARKNPSSRTRTEVDRVFASKEANIRRCGGILDQVLDDYDRSGMWSALDEKAERLNIADVLETWGRTQALHPFPVVLRSLEFNWGYMKQHGVRAFYAMTRGYIERLQENTARWHIAWDAEVATGAVDRITSIECDLASIEAPMHCDVCKKTITALLYLDE
;
A
#
# COMPACT_ATOMS: atom_id res chain seq x y z
N MET A 1 20.61 -22.02 8.62
CA MET A 1 20.21 -20.66 8.22
C MET A 1 18.71 -20.69 7.98
N GLY A 2 17.98 -19.66 8.40
CA GLY A 2 16.51 -19.56 8.39
C GLY A 2 15.85 -19.35 9.75
N ALA A 3 16.59 -19.34 10.87
CA ALA A 3 15.98 -19.47 12.20
C ALA A 3 15.10 -18.27 12.60
N GLN A 4 15.47 -17.05 12.20
CA GLN A 4 14.69 -15.85 12.52
C GLN A 4 13.49 -15.73 11.59
N GLY A 5 13.70 -15.93 10.28
CA GLY A 5 12.64 -15.93 9.27
C GLY A 5 11.58 -16.99 9.53
N ASP A 6 11.99 -18.23 9.82
CA ASP A 6 11.08 -19.35 10.09
C ASP A 6 10.26 -19.10 11.36
N ARG A 7 10.87 -18.57 12.43
CA ARG A 7 10.15 -18.22 13.66
C ARG A 7 9.09 -17.14 13.44
N ILE A 8 9.43 -16.07 12.71
CA ILE A 8 8.48 -15.01 12.35
C ILE A 8 7.31 -15.60 11.55
N PHE A 9 7.59 -16.50 10.61
CA PHE A 9 6.57 -17.17 9.82
C PHE A 9 5.63 -18.04 10.67
N GLU A 10 6.17 -18.82 11.60
CA GLU A 10 5.38 -19.64 12.52
C GLU A 10 4.42 -18.78 13.34
N ILE A 11 4.91 -17.68 13.93
CA ILE A 11 4.08 -16.76 14.73
C ILE A 11 3.04 -16.08 13.84
N THR A 12 3.42 -15.67 12.62
CA THR A 12 2.49 -15.08 11.67
C THR A 12 1.40 -16.08 11.24
N ALA A 13 1.74 -17.36 11.09
CA ALA A 13 0.78 -18.40 10.78
C ALA A 13 -0.20 -18.68 11.94
N GLU A 14 0.28 -18.57 13.19
CA GLU A 14 -0.55 -18.74 14.39
C GLU A 14 -1.46 -17.53 14.66
N ARG A 15 -0.91 -16.32 14.57
CA ARG A 15 -1.56 -15.08 15.05
C ARG A 15 -2.07 -14.16 13.95
N GLY A 16 -1.65 -14.39 12.71
CA GLY A 16 -1.93 -13.50 11.60
C GLY A 16 -1.08 -12.23 11.59
N PHE A 17 -1.40 -11.34 10.65
CA PHE A 17 -0.80 -10.02 10.56
C PHE A 17 -1.38 -9.10 11.65
N PRO A 18 -0.56 -8.34 12.39
CA PRO A 18 -1.02 -7.47 13.45
C PRO A 18 -1.76 -6.25 12.90
N ASP A 19 -2.81 -5.84 13.60
CA ASP A 19 -3.41 -4.53 13.41
C ASP A 19 -2.47 -3.41 13.89
N PRO A 20 -2.55 -2.22 13.27
CA PRO A 20 -3.47 -1.87 12.20
C PRO A 20 -2.92 -2.12 10.78
N TRP A 21 -1.78 -2.80 10.66
CA TRP A 21 -1.15 -3.08 9.35
C TRP A 21 -1.92 -4.07 8.49
N LEU A 22 -2.65 -5.00 9.10
CA LEU A 22 -3.63 -5.81 8.40
C LEU A 22 -4.71 -4.92 7.77
N SER A 23 -5.39 -4.11 8.58
CA SER A 23 -6.42 -3.17 8.13
C SER A 23 -5.92 -2.19 7.05
N PHE A 24 -4.69 -1.70 7.18
CA PHE A 24 -4.05 -0.84 6.19
C PHE A 24 -3.78 -1.58 4.87
N GLY A 25 -3.23 -2.79 4.94
CA GLY A 25 -2.97 -3.63 3.77
C GLY A 25 -4.26 -3.98 3.01
N ASP A 26 -5.33 -4.33 3.73
CA ASP A 26 -6.64 -4.62 3.12
C ASP A 26 -7.23 -3.40 2.44
N SER A 27 -7.17 -2.22 3.08
CA SER A 27 -7.61 -0.96 2.47
C SER A 27 -6.83 -0.63 1.20
N LEU A 28 -5.56 -1.04 1.09
CA LEU A 28 -4.81 -0.87 -0.15
C LEU A 28 -5.15 -1.93 -1.19
N CYS A 29 -5.43 -3.18 -0.82
CA CYS A 29 -6.02 -4.13 -1.78
C CYS A 29 -7.32 -3.57 -2.40
N ASP A 30 -8.18 -2.96 -1.57
CA ASP A 30 -9.38 -2.27 -2.03
C ASP A 30 -9.05 -1.10 -2.97
N GLU A 31 -7.93 -0.41 -2.76
CA GLU A 31 -7.49 0.69 -3.62
C GLU A 31 -7.21 0.26 -5.06
N ALA A 32 -6.53 -0.87 -5.26
CA ALA A 32 -6.32 -1.44 -6.60
C ALA A 32 -7.64 -1.93 -7.21
N ALA A 33 -8.50 -2.55 -6.41
CA ALA A 33 -9.82 -3.00 -6.87
C ALA A 33 -10.67 -1.82 -7.34
N LEU A 34 -10.75 -0.76 -6.55
CA LEU A 34 -11.47 0.48 -6.88
C LEU A 34 -10.88 1.17 -8.12
N SER A 35 -9.56 1.12 -8.32
CA SER A 35 -8.94 1.59 -9.56
C SER A 35 -9.42 0.83 -10.79
N THR A 36 -9.44 -0.50 -10.70
CA THR A 36 -9.93 -1.37 -11.78
C THR A 36 -11.42 -1.11 -12.06
N GLU A 37 -12.23 -0.95 -11.01
CA GLU A 37 -13.64 -0.59 -11.14
C GLU A 37 -13.83 0.77 -11.80
N LEU A 38 -13.01 1.75 -11.45
CA LEU A 38 -13.07 3.10 -12.01
C LEU A 38 -12.77 3.07 -13.51
N THR A 39 -11.70 2.38 -13.91
CA THR A 39 -11.36 2.17 -15.32
C THR A 39 -12.50 1.51 -16.11
N ARG A 40 -13.16 0.52 -15.50
CA ARG A 40 -14.34 -0.14 -16.10
C ARG A 40 -15.53 0.82 -16.21
N ALA A 41 -15.83 1.60 -15.18
CA ALA A 41 -16.92 2.57 -15.16
C ALA A 41 -16.71 3.65 -16.23
N ILE A 42 -15.50 4.22 -16.32
CA ILE A 42 -15.12 5.21 -17.33
C ILE A 42 -15.25 4.60 -18.74
N THR A 43 -14.75 3.38 -18.95
CA THR A 43 -14.86 2.70 -20.25
C THR A 43 -16.32 2.48 -20.65
N LYS A 44 -17.20 2.14 -19.70
CA LYS A 44 -18.63 1.99 -19.92
C LYS A 44 -19.29 3.32 -20.27
N ALA A 45 -18.95 4.39 -19.56
CA ALA A 45 -19.43 5.74 -19.82
C ALA A 45 -19.00 6.25 -21.21
N ARG A 46 -17.76 5.95 -21.63
CA ARG A 46 -17.26 6.26 -22.99
C ARG A 46 -18.06 5.53 -24.08
N LYS A 47 -18.38 4.25 -23.88
CA LYS A 47 -19.11 3.43 -24.86
C LYS A 47 -20.60 3.81 -24.95
N ASN A 48 -21.24 4.07 -23.82
CA ASN A 48 -22.66 4.40 -23.71
C ASN A 48 -22.87 5.63 -22.79
N PRO A 49 -22.68 6.86 -23.30
CA PRO A 49 -22.78 8.06 -22.50
C PRO A 49 -24.21 8.31 -22.02
N SER A 50 -24.40 8.38 -20.69
CA SER A 50 -25.68 8.68 -20.06
C SER A 50 -25.47 9.30 -18.68
N SER A 51 -26.49 9.95 -18.11
CA SER A 51 -26.44 10.42 -16.72
C SER A 51 -26.14 9.27 -15.75
N ARG A 52 -26.74 8.10 -15.97
CA ARG A 52 -26.53 6.90 -15.17
C ARG A 52 -25.07 6.43 -15.17
N THR A 53 -24.43 6.37 -16.34
CA THR A 53 -23.04 5.92 -16.45
C THR A 53 -22.05 6.95 -15.90
N ARG A 54 -22.39 8.24 -15.92
CA ARG A 54 -21.61 9.29 -15.23
C ARG A 54 -21.72 9.18 -13.71
N THR A 55 -22.93 9.07 -13.18
CA THR A 55 -23.15 8.85 -11.73
C THR A 55 -22.43 7.61 -11.21
N GLU A 56 -22.31 6.55 -12.03
CA GLU A 56 -21.54 5.36 -11.68
C GLU A 56 -20.04 5.67 -11.53
N VAL A 57 -19.46 6.48 -12.42
CA VAL A 57 -18.07 6.93 -12.31
C VAL A 57 -17.86 7.78 -11.06
N ASP A 58 -18.72 8.77 -10.83
CA ASP A 58 -18.63 9.66 -9.66
C ASP A 58 -18.69 8.88 -8.34
N ARG A 59 -19.56 7.86 -8.28
CA ARG A 59 -19.66 6.96 -7.12
C ARG A 59 -18.35 6.21 -6.88
N VAL A 60 -17.71 5.70 -7.94
CA VAL A 60 -16.44 4.95 -7.78
C VAL A 60 -15.30 5.89 -7.37
N PHE A 61 -15.23 7.10 -7.92
CA PHE A 61 -14.30 8.14 -7.44
C PHE A 61 -14.49 8.41 -5.95
N ALA A 62 -15.74 8.65 -5.51
CA ALA A 62 -16.04 8.91 -4.11
C ALA A 62 -15.63 7.75 -3.18
N SER A 63 -15.87 6.50 -3.60
CA SER A 63 -15.42 5.31 -2.86
C SER A 63 -13.90 5.23 -2.77
N LYS A 64 -13.20 5.47 -3.88
CA LYS A 64 -11.73 5.48 -3.94
C LYS A 64 -11.13 6.55 -3.03
N GLU A 65 -11.62 7.79 -3.11
CA GLU A 65 -11.18 8.86 -2.23
C GLU A 65 -11.45 8.59 -0.74
N ALA A 66 -12.60 7.99 -0.43
CA ALA A 66 -12.92 7.59 0.96
C ALA A 66 -11.97 6.52 1.47
N ASN A 67 -11.60 5.55 0.62
CA ASN A 67 -10.64 4.51 0.94
C ASN A 67 -9.23 5.08 1.19
N ILE A 68 -8.72 5.96 0.32
CA ILE A 68 -7.41 6.60 0.51
C ILE A 68 -7.38 7.41 1.82
N ARG A 69 -8.45 8.16 2.14
CA ARG A 69 -8.57 8.88 3.42
C ARG A 69 -8.52 7.93 4.61
N ARG A 70 -9.17 6.76 4.52
CA ARG A 70 -9.11 5.72 5.55
C ARG A 70 -7.67 5.21 5.72
N CYS A 71 -6.95 4.91 4.64
CA CYS A 71 -5.55 4.51 4.68
C CYS A 71 -4.68 5.56 5.41
N GLY A 72 -4.86 6.84 5.07
CA GLY A 72 -4.16 7.95 5.72
C GLY A 72 -4.44 8.02 7.21
N GLY A 73 -5.72 7.95 7.60
CA GLY A 73 -6.14 7.99 9.00
C GLY A 73 -5.60 6.84 9.85
N ILE A 74 -5.47 5.63 9.27
CA ILE A 74 -4.83 4.49 9.96
C ILE A 74 -3.37 4.82 10.31
N LEU A 75 -2.60 5.35 9.36
CA LEU A 75 -1.20 5.70 9.58
C LEU A 75 -1.04 6.88 10.54
N ASP A 76 -1.89 7.90 10.41
CA ASP A 76 -1.89 9.08 11.29
C ASP A 76 -2.11 8.65 12.75
N GLN A 77 -3.06 7.74 12.99
CA GLN A 77 -3.31 7.20 14.33
C GLN A 77 -2.08 6.47 14.91
N VAL A 78 -1.42 5.60 14.12
CA VAL A 78 -0.24 4.88 14.62
C VAL A 78 0.92 5.82 14.87
N LEU A 79 1.15 6.77 13.96
CA LEU A 79 2.19 7.78 14.12
C LEU A 79 2.02 8.52 15.46
N ASP A 80 0.80 8.98 15.75
CA ASP A 80 0.47 9.69 16.99
C ASP A 80 0.55 8.79 18.24
N ASP A 81 0.12 7.54 18.16
CA ASP A 81 0.18 6.59 19.28
C ASP A 81 1.64 6.23 19.64
N TYR A 82 2.47 6.01 18.63
CA TYR A 82 3.87 5.63 18.83
C TYR A 82 4.75 6.82 19.20
N ASP A 83 4.45 8.02 18.69
CA ASP A 83 5.08 9.26 19.16
C ASP A 83 4.80 9.48 20.66
N ARG A 84 3.57 9.22 21.12
CA ARG A 84 3.20 9.37 22.55
C ARG A 84 3.76 8.28 23.46
N SER A 85 3.80 7.04 22.99
CA SER A 85 4.27 5.89 23.80
C SER A 85 5.78 5.71 23.81
N GLY A 86 6.52 6.38 22.91
CA GLY A 86 7.96 6.19 22.76
C GLY A 86 8.33 4.85 22.10
N MET A 87 7.39 4.20 21.41
CA MET A 87 7.56 2.88 20.80
C MET A 87 8.68 2.84 19.74
N TRP A 88 9.01 3.98 19.13
CA TRP A 88 9.99 4.05 18.04
C TRP A 88 11.35 3.50 18.41
N SER A 89 11.88 3.80 19.60
CA SER A 89 13.20 3.30 20.01
C SER A 89 13.25 1.78 20.11
N ALA A 90 12.19 1.16 20.62
CA ALA A 90 12.09 -0.31 20.69
C ALA A 90 12.00 -0.94 19.29
N LEU A 91 11.30 -0.28 18.36
CA LEU A 91 11.21 -0.72 16.97
C LEU A 91 12.54 -0.54 16.23
N ASP A 92 13.27 0.55 16.49
CA ASP A 92 14.59 0.79 15.90
C ASP A 92 15.62 -0.25 16.37
N GLU A 93 15.60 -0.63 17.66
CA GLU A 93 16.43 -1.72 18.19
C GLU A 93 16.12 -3.06 17.53
N LYS A 94 14.84 -3.36 17.33
CA LYS A 94 14.42 -4.54 16.57
C LYS A 94 14.91 -4.44 15.11
N ALA A 95 14.81 -3.27 14.48
CA ALA A 95 15.18 -3.11 13.08
C ALA A 95 16.68 -3.34 12.89
N GLU A 96 17.50 -2.89 13.85
CA GLU A 96 18.94 -3.11 13.85
C GLU A 96 19.32 -4.59 14.02
N ARG A 97 18.56 -5.36 14.80
CA ARG A 97 18.79 -6.80 15.00
C ARG A 97 18.20 -7.70 13.90
N LEU A 98 17.29 -7.19 13.09
CA LEU A 98 16.69 -7.95 12.00
C LEU A 98 17.76 -8.40 11.00
N ASN A 99 17.89 -9.71 10.81
CA ASN A 99 18.74 -10.32 9.79
C ASN A 99 17.97 -10.38 8.47
N ILE A 100 18.11 -9.32 7.67
CA ILE A 100 17.41 -9.14 6.40
C ILE A 100 17.60 -10.34 5.47
N ALA A 101 18.83 -10.87 5.37
CA ALA A 101 19.11 -11.99 4.48
C ALA A 101 18.36 -13.28 4.89
N ASP A 102 18.33 -13.56 6.20
CA ASP A 102 17.65 -14.73 6.77
C ASP A 102 16.12 -14.64 6.56
N VAL A 103 15.54 -13.48 6.88
CA VAL A 103 14.09 -13.27 6.73
C VAL A 103 13.68 -13.24 5.25
N LEU A 104 14.49 -12.65 4.36
CA LEU A 104 14.25 -12.69 2.91
C LEU A 104 14.30 -14.11 2.35
N GLU A 105 15.19 -14.97 2.84
CA GLU A 105 15.27 -16.37 2.40
C GLU A 105 13.93 -17.08 2.63
N THR A 106 13.34 -16.93 3.83
CA THR A 106 12.05 -17.55 4.16
C THR A 106 10.92 -17.01 3.30
N TRP A 107 10.81 -15.68 3.10
CA TRP A 107 9.82 -15.11 2.18
C TRP A 107 10.03 -15.54 0.72
N GLY A 108 11.29 -15.70 0.30
CA GLY A 108 11.66 -16.11 -1.06
C GLY A 108 11.14 -17.48 -1.46
N ARG A 109 10.94 -18.38 -0.50
CA ARG A 109 10.39 -19.73 -0.74
C ARG A 109 8.95 -19.70 -1.29
N THR A 110 8.21 -18.63 -1.04
CA THR A 110 6.78 -18.52 -1.42
C THR A 110 6.47 -17.45 -2.47
N GLN A 111 7.38 -16.50 -2.71
CA GLN A 111 7.11 -15.28 -3.50
C GLN A 111 7.71 -15.31 -4.92
N ALA A 112 7.93 -16.47 -5.52
CA ALA A 112 8.66 -16.65 -6.78
C ALA A 112 7.77 -16.91 -8.02
N LEU A 113 6.58 -16.32 -8.08
CA LEU A 113 5.68 -16.50 -9.25
C LEU A 113 6.11 -15.68 -10.47
N HIS A 114 6.70 -14.50 -10.26
CA HIS A 114 7.16 -13.61 -11.33
C HIS A 114 8.70 -13.65 -11.46
N PRO A 115 9.28 -13.68 -12.67
CA PRO A 115 10.73 -13.77 -12.87
C PRO A 115 11.53 -12.61 -12.24
N PHE A 116 10.93 -11.42 -12.16
CA PHE A 116 11.48 -10.30 -11.40
C PHE A 116 10.87 -10.28 -10.00
N PRO A 117 11.65 -10.48 -8.92
CA PRO A 117 11.14 -10.69 -7.57
C PRO A 117 10.84 -9.36 -6.86
N VAL A 118 9.92 -8.56 -7.43
CA VAL A 118 9.61 -7.21 -6.94
C VAL A 118 9.29 -7.16 -5.45
N VAL A 119 8.54 -8.15 -4.95
CA VAL A 119 8.18 -8.28 -3.52
C VAL A 119 9.42 -8.40 -2.64
N LEU A 120 10.37 -9.27 -3.00
CA LEU A 120 11.59 -9.49 -2.22
C LEU A 120 12.50 -8.25 -2.25
N ARG A 121 12.60 -7.58 -3.41
CA ARG A 121 13.36 -6.33 -3.55
C ARG A 121 12.75 -5.21 -2.71
N SER A 122 11.42 -5.13 -2.65
CA SER A 122 10.73 -4.15 -1.79
C SER A 122 10.90 -4.44 -0.30
N LEU A 123 10.85 -5.72 0.11
CA LEU A 123 11.13 -6.11 1.50
C LEU A 123 12.55 -5.72 1.91
N GLU A 124 13.53 -6.06 1.07
CA GLU A 124 14.94 -5.71 1.29
C GLU A 124 15.13 -4.19 1.43
N PHE A 125 14.55 -3.42 0.50
CA PHE A 125 14.59 -1.96 0.54
C PHE A 125 13.97 -1.41 1.82
N ASN A 126 12.78 -1.86 2.21
CA ASN A 126 12.06 -1.33 3.36
C ASN A 126 12.83 -1.57 4.67
N TRP A 127 13.35 -2.78 4.89
CA TRP A 127 14.14 -3.07 6.10
C TRP A 127 15.48 -2.34 6.09
N GLY A 128 16.13 -2.23 4.94
CA GLY A 128 17.34 -1.40 4.79
C GLY A 128 17.07 0.07 5.12
N TYR A 129 15.95 0.61 4.62
CA TYR A 129 15.50 1.97 4.90
C TYR A 129 15.26 2.18 6.40
N MET A 130 14.59 1.25 7.08
CA MET A 130 14.37 1.32 8.53
C MET A 130 15.68 1.31 9.32
N LYS A 131 16.65 0.45 8.97
CA LYS A 131 17.96 0.45 9.62
C LYS A 131 18.71 1.77 9.42
N GLN A 132 18.59 2.38 8.25
CA GLN A 132 19.31 3.61 7.92
C GLN A 132 18.66 4.88 8.48
N HIS A 133 17.32 4.93 8.52
CA HIS A 133 16.56 6.15 8.78
C HIS A 133 15.64 6.08 10.00
N GLY A 134 15.52 4.90 10.61
CA GLY A 134 14.58 4.62 11.69
C GLY A 134 13.20 4.18 11.18
N VAL A 135 12.49 3.45 12.03
CA VAL A 135 11.17 2.89 11.72
C VAL A 135 10.12 4.01 11.60
N ARG A 136 10.21 5.07 12.40
CA ARG A 136 9.32 6.23 12.27
C ARG A 136 9.42 6.88 10.88
N ALA A 137 10.62 6.97 10.31
CA ALA A 137 10.83 7.53 8.97
C ALA A 137 10.15 6.66 7.90
N PHE A 138 10.17 5.33 8.07
CA PHE A 138 9.44 4.43 7.19
C PHE A 138 7.92 4.71 7.23
N TYR A 139 7.32 4.85 8.42
CA TYR A 139 5.89 5.18 8.52
C TYR A 139 5.57 6.54 7.86
N ALA A 140 6.41 7.55 8.08
CA ALA A 140 6.26 8.85 7.44
C ALA A 140 6.37 8.77 5.90
N MET A 141 7.31 7.98 5.38
CA MET A 141 7.44 7.71 3.95
C MET A 141 6.19 7.01 3.39
N THR A 142 5.67 5.99 4.09
CA THR A 142 4.43 5.31 3.71
C THR A 142 3.25 6.29 3.73
N ARG A 143 3.18 7.20 4.71
CA ARG A 143 2.14 8.22 4.77
C ARG A 143 2.21 9.20 3.58
N GLY A 144 3.41 9.66 3.22
CA GLY A 144 3.61 10.49 2.02
C GLY A 144 3.31 9.76 0.71
N TYR A 145 3.36 8.42 0.69
CA TYR A 145 2.88 7.65 -0.45
C TYR A 145 1.35 7.71 -0.59
N ILE A 146 0.61 7.63 0.53
CA ILE A 146 -0.85 7.80 0.53
C ILE A 146 -1.27 9.20 0.04
N GLU A 147 -0.51 10.24 0.38
CA GLU A 147 -0.77 11.60 -0.12
C GLU A 147 -0.64 11.67 -1.64
N ARG A 148 0.40 11.05 -2.18
CA ARG A 148 0.59 10.98 -3.64
C ARG A 148 -0.52 10.19 -4.33
N LEU A 149 -1.05 9.14 -3.71
CA LEU A 149 -2.24 8.44 -4.24
C LEU A 149 -3.49 9.33 -4.22
N GLN A 150 -3.66 10.15 -3.20
CA GLN A 150 -4.75 11.12 -3.11
C GLN A 150 -4.64 12.18 -4.22
N GLU A 151 -3.45 12.76 -4.39
CA GLU A 151 -3.16 13.73 -5.46
C GLU A 151 -3.39 13.12 -6.84
N ASN A 152 -2.94 11.89 -7.04
CA ASN A 152 -3.11 11.15 -8.28
C ASN A 152 -4.58 10.84 -8.58
N THR A 153 -5.39 10.52 -7.57
CA THR A 153 -6.83 10.32 -7.71
C THR A 153 -7.55 11.63 -8.06
N ALA A 154 -7.18 12.74 -7.41
CA ALA A 154 -7.72 14.06 -7.75
C ALA A 154 -7.36 14.47 -9.18
N ARG A 155 -6.12 14.20 -9.62
CA ARG A 155 -5.67 14.42 -11.00
C ARG A 155 -6.50 13.63 -12.00
N TRP A 156 -6.80 12.36 -11.69
CA TRP A 156 -7.65 11.54 -12.55
C TRP A 156 -9.09 12.07 -12.64
N HIS A 157 -9.65 12.51 -11.52
CA HIS A 157 -10.99 13.09 -11.47
C HIS A 157 -11.07 14.35 -12.36
N ILE A 158 -10.10 15.26 -12.24
CA ILE A 158 -10.01 16.46 -13.08
C ILE A 158 -9.93 16.10 -14.57
N ALA A 159 -9.11 15.11 -14.94
CA ALA A 159 -8.99 14.66 -16.32
C ALA A 159 -10.31 14.04 -16.85
N TRP A 160 -11.03 13.31 -16.00
CA TRP A 160 -12.35 12.78 -16.34
C TRP A 160 -13.39 13.90 -16.55
N ASP A 161 -13.44 14.89 -15.67
CA ASP A 161 -14.34 16.04 -15.81
C ASP A 161 -14.08 16.82 -17.09
N ALA A 162 -12.80 17.03 -17.42
CA ALA A 162 -12.39 17.66 -18.68
C ALA A 162 -12.82 16.83 -19.90
N GLU A 163 -12.70 15.50 -19.84
CA GLU A 163 -13.19 14.61 -20.89
C GLU A 163 -14.71 14.71 -21.05
N VAL A 164 -15.46 14.73 -19.96
CA VAL A 164 -16.93 14.88 -19.99
C VAL A 164 -17.35 16.21 -20.59
N ALA A 165 -16.64 17.29 -20.26
CA ALA A 165 -16.95 18.64 -20.73
C ALA A 165 -16.59 18.86 -22.21
N THR A 166 -15.46 18.29 -22.67
CA THR A 166 -14.88 18.61 -23.98
C THR A 166 -14.99 17.48 -25.01
N GLY A 167 -15.20 16.24 -24.56
CA GLY A 167 -15.10 15.03 -25.37
C GLY A 167 -13.66 14.60 -25.68
N ALA A 168 -12.64 15.34 -25.21
CA ALA A 168 -11.24 14.99 -25.43
C ALA A 168 -10.75 13.99 -24.36
N VAL A 169 -10.29 12.82 -24.81
CA VAL A 169 -9.87 11.72 -23.93
C VAL A 169 -8.40 11.86 -23.54
N ASP A 170 -8.12 12.05 -22.25
CA ASP A 170 -6.76 11.96 -21.69
C ASP A 170 -6.44 10.52 -21.27
N ARG A 171 -5.83 9.79 -22.21
CA ARG A 171 -5.44 8.40 -21.99
C ARG A 171 -4.20 8.27 -21.10
N ILE A 172 -3.31 9.25 -21.12
CA ILE A 172 -2.04 9.16 -20.37
C ILE A 172 -2.32 9.30 -18.89
N THR A 173 -3.06 10.35 -18.49
CA THR A 173 -3.45 10.51 -17.09
C THR A 173 -4.23 9.30 -16.59
N SER A 174 -5.18 8.78 -17.39
CA SER A 174 -5.94 7.57 -16.99
C SER A 174 -5.03 6.37 -16.72
N ILE A 175 -4.05 6.09 -17.59
CA ILE A 175 -3.14 4.94 -17.47
C ILE A 175 -2.19 5.12 -16.29
N GLU A 176 -1.60 6.32 -16.15
CA GLU A 176 -0.69 6.61 -15.04
C GLU A 176 -1.40 6.50 -13.70
N CYS A 177 -2.63 7.04 -13.61
CA CYS A 177 -3.39 7.03 -12.37
C CYS A 177 -3.81 5.62 -11.96
N ASP A 178 -4.22 4.80 -12.94
CA ASP A 178 -4.56 3.40 -12.74
C ASP A 178 -3.34 2.58 -12.31
N LEU A 179 -2.22 2.73 -13.03
CA LEU A 179 -0.99 1.99 -12.74
C LEU A 179 -0.46 2.30 -11.33
N ALA A 180 -0.42 3.57 -10.92
CA ALA A 180 0.01 3.93 -9.57
C ALA A 180 -0.89 3.31 -8.49
N SER A 181 -2.19 3.20 -8.75
CA SER A 181 -3.15 2.59 -7.82
C SER A 181 -3.07 1.06 -7.77
N ILE A 182 -2.52 0.42 -8.81
CA ILE A 182 -2.25 -1.02 -8.87
C ILE A 182 -0.88 -1.37 -8.29
N GLU A 183 0.10 -0.49 -8.50
CA GLU A 183 1.46 -0.62 -7.97
C GLU A 183 1.46 -0.45 -6.43
N ALA A 184 0.67 0.50 -5.92
CA ALA A 184 0.53 0.76 -4.48
C ALA A 184 0.32 -0.49 -3.63
N PRO A 185 -0.67 -1.34 -3.91
CA PRO A 185 -0.97 -2.47 -3.04
C PRO A 185 0.08 -3.58 -3.17
N MET A 186 0.75 -3.69 -4.32
CA MET A 186 1.90 -4.59 -4.47
C MET A 186 3.04 -4.22 -3.51
N HIS A 187 3.23 -2.93 -3.20
CA HIS A 187 4.24 -2.45 -2.26
C HIS A 187 3.74 -2.34 -0.82
N CYS A 188 2.46 -2.10 -0.60
CA CYS A 188 1.95 -1.92 0.76
C CYS A 188 1.45 -3.22 1.41
N ASP A 189 1.05 -4.23 0.62
CA ASP A 189 1.00 -5.62 1.10
C ASP A 189 2.40 -6.11 1.51
N VAL A 190 3.45 -5.50 0.95
CA VAL A 190 4.83 -5.69 1.42
C VAL A 190 5.07 -4.92 2.73
N CYS A 191 4.55 -3.70 2.91
CA CYS A 191 4.68 -2.96 4.17
C CYS A 191 4.13 -3.73 5.38
N LYS A 192 2.98 -4.42 5.26
CA LYS A 192 2.48 -5.24 6.38
C LYS A 192 3.43 -6.40 6.72
N LYS A 193 4.01 -7.07 5.72
CA LYS A 193 5.04 -8.11 5.92
C LYS A 193 6.31 -7.54 6.55
N THR A 194 6.74 -6.36 6.10
CA THR A 194 7.91 -5.64 6.62
C THR A 194 7.75 -5.38 8.12
N ILE A 195 6.63 -4.81 8.55
CA ILE A 195 6.42 -4.47 9.96
C ILE A 195 6.10 -5.70 10.82
N THR A 196 5.40 -6.70 10.27
CA THR A 196 5.12 -7.94 11.01
C THR A 196 6.40 -8.66 11.41
N ALA A 197 7.37 -8.73 10.48
CA ALA A 197 8.69 -9.30 10.77
C ALA A 197 9.41 -8.56 11.91
N LEU A 198 9.19 -7.26 12.02
CA LEU A 198 9.76 -6.44 13.08
C LEU A 198 9.04 -6.64 14.41
N LEU A 199 7.70 -6.62 14.41
CA LEU A 199 6.90 -6.74 15.63
C LEU A 199 7.11 -8.09 16.31
N TYR A 200 7.14 -9.18 15.53
CA TYR A 200 7.37 -10.54 16.02
C TYR A 200 8.86 -10.91 16.17
N LEU A 201 9.76 -9.96 15.92
CA LEU A 201 11.16 -10.15 16.22
C LEU A 201 11.31 -10.36 17.74
N ASP A 202 11.90 -11.48 18.15
CA ASP A 202 12.11 -11.90 19.56
C ASP A 202 10.93 -12.55 20.31
N GLU A 203 9.82 -12.85 19.62
CA GLU A 203 8.74 -13.68 20.18
C GLU A 203 8.94 -15.19 19.96
#